data_AF-A0A937QQP1-F1
#
_entry.id   AF-A0A937QQP1-F1
#
_cell.length_a   1.000
_cell.length_b   1.000
_cell.length_c   1.000
_cell.angle_alpha   90.00
_cell.angle_beta   90.00
_cell.angle_gamma   90.00
#
_symmetry.space_group_name_H-M   'P 1'
#
loop_
_entity.id
_entity.type
_entity.pdbx_description
1 polymer ?
#
loop_
_entity_poly.entity_id
_entity_poly.type
_entity_poly.pdbx_seq_one_letter_code
_entity_poly.pdbx_strand_id
1 'polypeptide(L)'
;MTKWEQFDMERKVIEVLSMAALNNQHHFLRSFLTPYQIAIELTRRHPTLCGDLGKELGGAGTDSQHSLTQYIAHRLSAQIKKKRDSGDIENIEGAFIANMHLTDLVFKDSRGHEVHSSNTDKDALSMFRLKQS
;
A
#
# COMPACT_ATOMS: atom_id res chain seq x y z
N MET A 1 -8.70 -18.92 8.74
CA MET A 1 -8.03 -17.63 9.01
C MET A 1 -7.08 -17.34 7.86
N THR A 2 -7.18 -16.15 7.26
CA THR A 2 -6.29 -15.74 6.16
C THR A 2 -4.93 -15.32 6.72
N LYS A 3 -3.84 -15.40 5.93
CA LYS A 3 -2.52 -14.88 6.34
C LYS A 3 -2.60 -13.40 6.79
N TRP A 4 -3.50 -12.63 6.21
CA TRP A 4 -3.77 -11.24 6.60
C TRP A 4 -4.17 -11.11 8.08
N GLU A 5 -5.08 -11.96 8.52
CA GLU A 5 -5.55 -11.99 9.92
C GLU A 5 -4.49 -12.59 10.83
N GLN A 6 -3.86 -13.70 10.40
CA GLN A 6 -2.82 -14.39 11.17
C GLN A 6 -1.65 -13.48 11.53
N PHE A 7 -1.23 -12.61 10.59
CA PHE A 7 -0.10 -11.71 10.79
C PHE A 7 -0.51 -10.28 11.17
N ASP A 8 -1.79 -10.06 11.52
CA ASP A 8 -2.31 -8.76 11.96
C ASP A 8 -1.94 -7.61 10.99
N MET A 9 -2.12 -7.90 9.70
CA MET A 9 -1.71 -7.01 8.61
C MET A 9 -2.49 -5.70 8.61
N GLU A 10 -3.76 -5.74 9.02
CA GLU A 10 -4.62 -4.56 9.07
C GLU A 10 -4.05 -3.52 10.04
N ARG A 11 -3.73 -3.91 11.28
CA ARG A 11 -3.14 -3.01 12.26
C ARG A 11 -1.81 -2.43 11.77
N LYS A 12 -0.94 -3.28 11.20
CA LYS A 12 0.36 -2.85 10.67
C LYS A 12 0.21 -1.84 9.53
N VAL A 13 -0.75 -2.05 8.63
CA VAL A 13 -1.01 -1.08 7.55
C VAL A 13 -1.55 0.23 8.11
N ILE A 14 -2.49 0.18 9.05
CA ILE A 14 -3.02 1.41 9.70
C ILE A 14 -1.89 2.20 10.36
N GLU A 15 -0.98 1.51 11.05
CA GLU A 15 0.21 2.13 11.65
C GLU A 15 1.05 2.86 10.60
N VAL A 16 1.35 2.22 9.46
CA VAL A 16 2.08 2.85 8.36
C VAL A 16 1.32 4.05 7.77
N LEU A 17 0.02 3.91 7.50
CA LEU A 17 -0.79 5.00 6.96
C LEU A 17 -0.87 6.21 7.93
N SER A 18 -0.81 5.96 9.25
CA SER A 18 -0.81 7.01 10.27
C SER A 18 0.46 7.87 10.28
N MET A 19 1.57 7.35 9.74
CA MET A 19 2.83 8.06 9.65
C MET A 19 2.89 9.03 8.47
N ALA A 20 2.02 8.86 7.46
CA ALA A 20 1.99 9.73 6.30
C ALA A 20 1.83 11.18 6.77
N ALA A 21 2.62 12.08 6.17
CA ALA A 21 2.69 13.47 6.60
C ALA A 21 1.30 14.09 6.72
N LEU A 22 1.04 14.69 7.88
CA LEU A 22 -0.17 15.44 8.17
C LEU A 22 0.16 16.93 8.08
N ASN A 23 -0.44 17.61 7.10
CA ASN A 23 -0.32 19.05 6.97
C ASN A 23 -1.66 19.73 7.29
N ASN A 24 -1.82 20.15 8.55
CA ASN A 24 -3.03 20.84 9.02
C ASN A 24 -3.23 22.24 8.40
N GLN A 25 -2.24 22.77 7.69
CA GLN A 25 -2.34 24.05 6.98
C GLN A 25 -2.77 23.89 5.52
N HIS A 26 -2.79 22.66 4.99
CA HIS A 26 -3.21 22.36 3.63
C HIS A 26 -4.57 21.66 3.62
N HIS A 27 -5.48 22.06 2.73
CA HIS A 27 -6.83 21.48 2.62
C HIS A 27 -6.84 19.99 2.23
N PHE A 28 -5.73 19.47 1.68
CA PHE A 28 -5.54 18.02 1.44
C PHE A 28 -5.12 17.23 2.68
N LEU A 29 -4.73 17.88 3.78
CA LEU A 29 -4.47 17.26 5.08
C LEU A 29 -3.38 16.18 5.04
N ARG A 30 -3.77 14.90 4.99
CA ARG A 30 -2.86 13.75 5.04
C ARG A 30 -2.52 13.27 3.63
N SER A 31 -1.23 13.03 3.39
CA SER A 31 -0.76 12.47 2.12
C SER A 31 -1.23 11.02 1.93
N PHE A 32 -1.45 10.65 0.67
CA PHE A 32 -1.65 9.27 0.26
C PHE A 32 -0.33 8.51 0.19
N LEU A 33 -0.37 7.21 0.46
CA LEU A 33 0.73 6.27 0.24
C LEU A 33 0.35 5.22 -0.81
N THR A 34 1.29 4.89 -1.69
CA THR A 34 1.13 3.77 -2.63
C THR A 34 1.33 2.43 -1.91
N PRO A 35 0.82 1.31 -2.45
CA PRO A 35 1.16 -0.03 -1.98
C PRO A 35 2.65 -0.29 -1.88
N TYR A 36 3.47 0.30 -2.77
CA TYR A 36 4.92 0.18 -2.72
C TYR A 36 5.49 0.83 -1.46
N GLN A 37 5.10 2.08 -1.17
CA GLN A 37 5.54 2.78 0.03
C GLN A 37 5.08 2.04 1.30
N ILE A 38 3.85 1.52 1.31
CA ILE A 38 3.34 0.73 2.43
C ILE A 38 4.15 -0.56 2.59
N ALA A 39 4.39 -1.30 1.50
CA ALA A 39 5.16 -2.54 1.53
C ALA A 39 6.61 -2.32 1.99
N ILE A 40 7.28 -1.30 1.46
CA ILE A 40 8.65 -0.92 1.85
C ILE A 40 8.69 -0.63 3.36
N GLU A 41 7.80 0.23 3.85
CA GLU A 41 7.79 0.60 5.26
C GLU A 41 7.45 -0.60 6.18
N LEU A 42 6.55 -1.48 5.74
CA LEU A 42 6.25 -2.72 6.44
C LEU A 42 7.47 -3.65 6.51
N THR A 43 8.21 -3.84 5.42
CA THR A 43 9.44 -4.66 5.43
C THR A 43 10.56 -4.03 6.24
N ARG A 44 10.62 -2.69 6.31
CA ARG A 44 11.57 -1.98 7.16
C ARG A 44 11.29 -2.23 8.65
N ARG A 45 10.01 -2.22 9.06
CA ARG A 45 9.57 -2.44 10.45
C ARG A 45 9.48 -3.92 10.83
N HIS A 46 9.20 -4.78 9.87
CA HIS A 46 9.02 -6.23 10.05
C HIS A 46 9.84 -6.99 9.01
N PRO A 47 11.16 -7.13 9.21
CA PRO A 47 12.05 -7.72 8.20
C PRO A 47 11.71 -9.17 7.80
N THR A 48 11.05 -9.93 8.67
CA THR A 48 10.64 -11.32 8.38
C THR A 48 9.34 -11.41 7.58
N LEU A 49 8.59 -10.32 7.43
CA LEU A 49 7.22 -10.32 6.93
C LEU A 49 7.08 -10.95 5.54
N CYS A 50 8.05 -10.69 4.66
CA CYS A 50 8.13 -11.31 3.34
C CYS A 50 8.23 -12.83 3.45
N GLY A 51 9.13 -13.35 4.28
CA GLY A 51 9.27 -14.79 4.52
C GLY A 51 8.03 -15.40 5.15
N ASP A 52 7.47 -14.75 6.17
CA ASP A 52 6.26 -15.18 6.88
C ASP A 52 5.05 -15.29 5.94
N LEU A 53 4.91 -14.32 5.02
CA LEU A 53 3.86 -14.33 4.02
C LEU A 53 4.17 -15.22 2.81
N GLY A 54 5.42 -15.65 2.63
CA GLY A 54 5.90 -16.33 1.43
C GLY A 54 5.80 -15.43 0.21
N LYS A 55 6.21 -14.16 0.35
CA LYS A 55 6.07 -13.10 -0.65
C LYS A 55 7.37 -12.32 -0.77
N GLU A 56 7.67 -11.87 -1.98
CA GLU A 56 8.71 -10.88 -2.22
C GLU A 56 8.12 -9.47 -2.15
N LEU A 57 8.94 -8.44 -1.97
CA LEU A 57 8.46 -7.04 -1.87
C LEU A 57 7.63 -6.64 -3.10
N GLY A 58 8.09 -7.05 -4.29
CA GLY A 58 7.52 -6.71 -5.60
C GLY A 58 8.22 -5.54 -6.28
N GLY A 59 7.82 -5.28 -7.52
CA GLY A 59 8.42 -4.29 -8.42
C GLY A 59 8.48 -4.82 -9.85
N ALA A 60 8.90 -3.97 -10.78
CA ALA A 60 9.19 -4.39 -12.15
C ALA A 60 10.24 -5.52 -12.13
N GLY A 61 10.01 -6.58 -12.91
CA GLY A 61 10.89 -7.76 -12.97
C GLY A 61 10.69 -8.80 -11.87
N THR A 62 9.80 -8.56 -10.91
CA THR A 62 9.38 -9.59 -9.93
C THR A 62 8.17 -10.36 -10.48
N ASP A 63 8.03 -11.64 -10.14
CA ASP A 63 6.89 -12.45 -10.59
C ASP A 63 5.58 -11.85 -10.03
N SER A 64 4.90 -11.11 -10.90
CA SER A 64 3.91 -10.09 -10.54
C SER A 64 2.56 -10.68 -10.16
N GLN A 65 2.49 -11.93 -9.72
CA GLN A 65 1.24 -12.53 -9.23
C GLN A 65 1.26 -12.74 -7.72
N HIS A 66 2.42 -12.60 -7.06
CA HIS A 66 2.57 -13.02 -5.66
C HIS A 66 3.29 -12.01 -4.75
N SER A 67 3.61 -10.81 -5.23
CA SER A 67 4.30 -9.80 -4.43
C SER A 67 3.51 -9.29 -3.22
N LEU A 68 4.23 -8.77 -2.22
CA LEU A 68 3.68 -8.11 -1.04
C LEU A 68 2.94 -6.83 -1.43
N THR A 69 3.49 -6.05 -2.37
CA THR A 69 2.87 -4.83 -2.89
C THR A 69 1.46 -5.12 -3.44
N GLN A 70 1.31 -6.10 -4.33
CA GLN A 70 0.01 -6.45 -4.89
C GLN A 70 -0.92 -7.08 -3.86
N TYR A 71 -0.37 -7.91 -2.97
CA TYR A 71 -1.13 -8.48 -1.88
C TYR A 71 -1.77 -7.38 -1.00
N ILE A 72 -1.00 -6.35 -0.64
CA ILE A 72 -1.51 -5.20 0.11
C ILE A 72 -2.59 -4.46 -0.69
N ALA A 73 -2.33 -4.15 -1.96
CA ALA A 73 -3.28 -3.43 -2.81
C ALA A 73 -4.64 -4.16 -2.91
N HIS A 74 -4.61 -5.45 -3.22
CA HIS A 74 -5.83 -6.27 -3.35
C HIS A 74 -6.57 -6.41 -2.02
N ARG A 75 -5.85 -6.65 -0.92
CA ARG A 75 -6.47 -6.86 0.39
C ARG A 75 -7.07 -5.58 0.93
N LEU A 76 -6.39 -4.43 0.82
CA LEU A 76 -6.95 -3.14 1.22
C LEU A 76 -8.17 -2.76 0.39
N SER A 77 -8.11 -2.90 -0.93
CA SER A 77 -9.25 -2.63 -1.80
C SER A 77 -10.46 -3.51 -1.43
N ALA A 78 -10.24 -4.80 -1.19
CA ALA A 78 -11.31 -5.72 -0.78
C ALA A 78 -11.87 -5.39 0.62
N GLN A 79 -11.03 -4.99 1.57
CA GLN A 79 -11.48 -4.59 2.91
C GLN A 79 -12.31 -3.30 2.87
N ILE A 80 -11.85 -2.28 2.14
CA ILE A 80 -12.58 -1.02 1.95
C ILE A 80 -13.94 -1.26 1.33
N LYS A 81 -14.00 -2.10 0.29
CA LYS A 81 -15.26 -2.48 -0.33
C LYS A 81 -16.19 -3.17 0.68
N LYS A 82 -15.69 -4.19 1.39
CA LYS A 82 -16.49 -4.96 2.36
C LYS A 82 -17.08 -4.08 3.46
N LYS A 83 -16.29 -3.19 4.06
CA LYS A 83 -16.73 -2.32 5.16
C LYS A 83 -17.70 -1.24 4.68
N ARG A 84 -17.44 -0.67 3.49
CA ARG A 84 -18.40 0.24 2.85
C ARG A 84 -19.76 -0.45 2.63
N ASP A 85 -19.76 -1.69 2.14
CA ASP A 85 -20.99 -2.44 1.87
C ASP A 85 -21.74 -2.82 3.17
N SER A 86 -21.04 -2.98 4.30
CA SER A 86 -21.65 -3.25 5.61
C SER A 86 -22.12 -2.00 6.37
N GLY A 87 -21.86 -0.79 5.84
CA GLY A 87 -22.14 0.47 6.54
C GLY A 87 -21.15 0.81 7.66
N ASP A 88 -20.11 -0.01 7.86
CA ASP A 88 -18.97 0.34 8.71
C ASP A 88 -18.12 1.36 7.94
N ILE A 89 -18.24 2.64 8.32
CA ILE A 89 -17.44 3.69 7.69
C ILE A 89 -15.97 3.44 8.04
N GLU A 90 -15.21 2.90 7.09
CA GLU A 90 -13.79 2.68 7.30
C GLU A 90 -13.02 4.01 7.32
N ASN A 91 -12.08 4.13 8.26
CA ASN A 91 -11.15 5.25 8.38
C ASN A 91 -10.04 5.24 7.32
N ILE A 92 -10.19 4.49 6.22
CA ILE A 92 -9.24 4.46 5.11
C ILE A 92 -10.00 4.89 3.85
N GLU A 93 -9.39 5.76 3.07
CA GLU A 93 -9.84 6.10 1.72
C GLU A 93 -8.82 5.68 0.68
N GLY A 94 -9.32 5.25 -0.47
CA GLY A 94 -8.54 4.85 -1.63
C GLY A 94 -8.69 5.85 -2.77
N ALA A 95 -7.60 6.10 -3.48
CA ALA A 95 -7.56 6.91 -4.70
C ALA A 95 -6.67 6.23 -5.74
N PHE A 96 -6.62 6.77 -6.96
CA PHE A 96 -5.71 6.31 -8.01
C PHE A 96 -4.83 7.47 -8.49
N ILE A 97 -3.55 7.18 -8.75
CA ILE A 97 -2.69 8.02 -9.58
C ILE A 97 -3.07 7.72 -11.04
N ALA A 98 -3.50 8.75 -11.77
CA ALA A 98 -3.66 8.64 -13.21
C ALA A 98 -2.30 8.39 -13.86
N ASN A 99 -2.22 7.42 -14.76
CA ASN A 99 -0.99 7.09 -15.50
C ASN A 99 -0.81 7.93 -16.78
N MET A 100 -1.67 8.93 -17.01
CA MET A 100 -1.51 9.85 -18.13
C MET A 100 -0.18 10.59 -18.00
N HIS A 101 0.69 10.42 -19.01
CA HIS A 101 2.05 10.97 -19.03
C HIS A 101 2.97 10.47 -17.90
N LEU A 102 2.66 9.33 -17.29
CA LEU A 102 3.54 8.69 -16.31
C LEU A 102 4.56 7.79 -17.02
N THR A 103 5.82 8.20 -17.04
CA THR A 103 6.91 7.39 -17.64
C THR A 103 7.42 6.33 -16.68
N ASP A 104 7.62 6.71 -15.42
CA ASP A 104 8.18 5.82 -14.41
C ASP A 104 7.72 6.25 -13.01
N LEU A 105 7.69 5.31 -12.08
CA LEU A 105 7.48 5.58 -10.66
C LEU A 105 8.40 4.68 -9.84
N VAL A 106 9.46 5.29 -9.30
CA VAL A 106 10.55 4.59 -8.61
C VAL A 106 10.54 4.93 -7.13
N PHE A 107 10.72 3.92 -6.31
CA PHE A 107 10.87 4.03 -4.85
C PHE A 107 12.23 3.50 -4.43
N LYS A 108 12.65 3.80 -3.20
CA LYS A 108 13.83 3.18 -2.58
C LYS A 108 13.38 2.27 -1.44
N ASP A 109 13.87 1.04 -1.45
CA ASP A 109 13.67 0.11 -0.33
C ASP A 109 14.52 0.52 0.89
N SER A 110 14.38 -0.22 2.01
CA SER A 110 15.15 0.03 3.22
C SER A 110 16.65 -0.21 3.09
N ARG A 111 17.10 -0.84 2.00
CA ARG A 111 18.51 -1.11 1.67
C ARG A 111 19.03 -0.12 0.62
N GLY A 112 18.20 0.81 0.16
CA GLY A 112 18.54 1.81 -0.85
C GLY A 112 18.43 1.33 -2.29
N HIS A 113 17.93 0.11 -2.54
CA HIS A 113 17.71 -0.38 -3.89
C HIS A 113 16.47 0.27 -4.50
N GLU A 114 16.51 0.47 -5.81
CA GLU A 114 15.37 0.98 -6.56
C GLU A 114 14.30 -0.10 -6.72
N VAL A 115 13.07 0.29 -6.42
CA VAL A 115 11.87 -0.52 -6.64
C VAL A 115 11.00 0.22 -7.64
N HIS A 116 11.00 -0.30 -8.87
CA HIS A 116 10.25 0.27 -9.98
C HIS A 116 8.80 -0.22 -9.94
N SER A 117 7.83 0.67 -10.17
CA SER A 117 6.44 0.29 -10.26
C SER A 117 6.18 -0.58 -11.50
N SER A 118 5.60 -1.76 -11.32
CA SER A 118 5.23 -2.65 -12.42
C SER A 118 3.99 -2.21 -13.22
N ASN A 119 3.35 -1.09 -12.85
CA ASN A 119 2.02 -0.71 -13.31
C ASN A 119 1.98 0.55 -14.19
N THR A 120 3.11 1.03 -14.70
CA THR A 120 3.18 2.29 -15.46
C THR A 120 2.29 2.32 -16.71
N ASP A 121 2.14 1.20 -17.42
CA ASP A 121 1.51 1.19 -18.75
C ASP A 121 0.10 0.57 -18.83
N LYS A 122 -0.40 -0.06 -17.75
CA LYS A 122 -1.59 -0.92 -17.83
C LYS A 122 -2.77 -0.45 -16.99
N ASP A 123 -2.52 -0.07 -15.74
CA ASP A 123 -3.58 0.31 -14.79
C ASP A 123 -3.13 1.46 -13.90
N ALA A 124 -4.09 2.33 -13.54
CA ALA A 124 -3.85 3.41 -12.60
C ALA A 124 -3.35 2.85 -11.24
N LEU A 125 -2.35 3.48 -10.64
CA LEU A 125 -1.77 2.98 -9.40
C LEU A 125 -2.63 3.39 -8.20
N SER A 126 -3.13 2.42 -7.44
CA SER A 126 -3.90 2.70 -6.22
C SER A 126 -3.05 3.41 -5.18
N MET A 127 -3.67 4.26 -4.36
CA MET A 127 -3.09 4.85 -3.16
C MET A 127 -4.09 4.85 -2.03
N PHE A 128 -3.60 4.92 -0.80
CA PHE A 128 -4.41 4.83 0.41
C PHE A 128 -3.97 5.87 1.45
N ARG A 129 -4.90 6.39 2.24
CA ARG A 129 -4.60 7.15 3.46
C ARG A 129 -5.66 6.92 4.52
N LEU A 130 -5.32 7.26 5.76
CA LEU A 130 -6.33 7.40 6.80
C LEU A 130 -7.18 8.65 6.56
N LYS A 131 -8.50 8.50 6.65
CA LYS A 131 -9.45 9.61 6.71
C LYS A 131 -9.21 10.43 7.98
N GLN A 132 -9.59 11.70 7.91
CA GLN A 132 -9.71 12.52 9.10
C GLN A 132 -11.06 12.22 9.75
N SER A 133 -11.02 11.93 11.04
CA SER A 133 -12.18 11.91 11.95
C SER A 133 -12.46 13.32 12.46
#